data_AF-A0A3D1VNK5-F1
#
_entry.id   AF-A0A3D1VNK5-F1
#
_cell.length_a   1.000
_cell.length_b   1.000
_cell.length_c   1.000
_cell.angle_alpha   90.00
_cell.angle_beta   90.00
_cell.angle_gamma   90.00
#
_symmetry.space_group_name_H-M   'P 1'
#
loop_
_entity.id
_entity.type
_entity.pdbx_description
1 polymer ?
#
loop_
_entity_poly.entity_id
_entity_poly.type
_entity_poly.pdbx_seq_one_letter_code
_entity_poly.pdbx_strand_id
1 'polypeptide(L)'
;MIYNGVMSIIFSLSHPFVSDHFHDLPGFTEARHGHNWHIEASFEIQQLKDRSTIHDDVHTWIQSVDYTLLNDATEFKGRNPTAELLSQWACEYLLSRGHCVTEIRIQEKANYWARCRP
;
A
#
# COMPACT_ATOMS: atom_id res chain seq x y z
N MET A 1 3.36 -39.04 16.99
CA MET A 1 3.42 -37.57 17.14
C MET A 1 3.15 -36.97 15.77
N ILE A 2 1.95 -36.43 15.58
CA ILE A 2 1.59 -35.76 14.31
C ILE A 2 2.01 -34.31 14.50
N TYR A 3 2.94 -33.84 13.67
CA TYR A 3 3.35 -32.43 13.64
C TYR A 3 2.14 -31.61 13.14
N ASN A 4 1.29 -31.13 14.05
CA ASN A 4 0.24 -30.15 13.74
C ASN A 4 0.86 -28.75 13.63
N GLY A 5 1.87 -28.59 12.76
CA GLY A 5 2.36 -27.28 12.39
C GLY A 5 1.34 -26.64 11.48
N VAL A 6 0.64 -25.60 11.96
CA VAL A 6 -0.16 -24.74 11.08
C VAL A 6 0.84 -24.11 10.11
N MET A 7 0.87 -24.61 8.86
CA MET A 7 1.74 -24.07 7.83
C MET A 7 1.18 -22.70 7.43
N SER A 8 1.87 -21.63 7.81
CA SER A 8 1.58 -20.31 7.27
C SER A 8 2.38 -20.08 5.98
N ILE A 9 1.74 -19.40 5.04
CA ILE A 9 2.31 -19.08 3.73
C ILE A 9 2.40 -17.57 3.65
N ILE A 10 3.57 -17.07 3.25
CA ILE A 10 3.70 -15.67 2.85
C ILE A 10 3.24 -15.54 1.40
N PHE A 11 2.28 -14.66 1.19
CA PHE A 11 1.69 -14.35 -0.09
C PHE A 11 1.89 -12.87 -0.40
N SER A 12 2.39 -12.57 -1.59
CA SER A 12 2.58 -11.19 -2.05
C SER A 12 1.79 -10.92 -3.33
N LEU A 13 1.14 -9.75 -3.37
CA LEU A 13 0.49 -9.17 -4.53
C LEU A 13 1.24 -7.93 -4.97
N SER A 14 1.26 -7.69 -6.27
CA SER A 14 1.95 -6.54 -6.85
C SER A 14 1.08 -5.94 -7.95
N HIS A 15 0.86 -4.63 -7.91
CA HIS A 15 0.04 -3.92 -8.89
C HIS A 15 0.54 -2.49 -9.13
N PRO A 16 0.56 -2.02 -10.39
CA PRO A 16 0.77 -0.62 -10.67
C PRO A 16 -0.50 0.21 -10.43
N PHE A 17 -0.33 1.50 -10.20
CA PHE A 17 -1.38 2.51 -10.26
C PHE A 17 -0.79 3.87 -10.70
N VAL A 18 -1.62 4.77 -11.22
CA VAL A 18 -1.17 6.06 -11.76
C VAL A 18 -1.82 7.19 -10.96
N SER A 19 -1.03 8.08 -10.37
CA SER A 19 -1.57 9.21 -9.60
C SER A 19 -0.66 10.42 -9.67
N ASP A 20 -1.28 11.59 -9.61
CA ASP A 20 -0.58 12.87 -9.48
C ASP A 20 -0.39 13.24 -8.01
N HIS A 21 0.67 14.01 -7.71
CA HIS A 21 0.83 14.70 -6.45
C HIS A 21 1.65 15.99 -6.58
N PHE A 22 1.69 16.76 -5.49
CA PHE A 22 2.60 17.89 -5.30
C PHE A 22 3.01 18.02 -3.84
N HIS A 23 4.05 18.82 -3.59
CA HIS A 23 4.52 19.14 -2.25
C HIS A 23 4.51 20.66 -2.04
N ASP A 24 3.77 21.15 -1.04
CA ASP A 24 3.61 22.59 -0.77
C ASP A 24 3.86 22.97 0.70
N LEU A 25 4.27 22.01 1.54
CA LEU A 25 4.58 22.23 2.94
C LEU A 25 6.01 22.74 3.17
N PRO A 26 6.26 23.53 4.24
CA PRO A 26 7.60 24.01 4.56
C PRO A 26 8.62 22.89 4.68
N GLY A 27 9.81 23.09 4.10
CA GLY A 27 10.94 22.15 4.15
C GLY A 27 11.08 21.28 2.90
N PHE A 28 10.00 21.05 2.13
CA PHE A 28 10.08 20.40 0.83
C PHE A 28 8.91 20.80 -0.07
N THR A 29 9.25 21.47 -1.18
CA THR A 29 8.28 21.93 -2.17
C THR A 29 8.61 21.37 -3.54
N GLU A 30 7.58 20.93 -4.26
CA GLU A 30 7.70 20.33 -5.59
C GLU A 30 6.42 20.62 -6.39
N ALA A 31 6.59 20.93 -7.67
CA ALA A 31 5.47 21.19 -8.57
C ALA A 31 4.60 19.95 -8.75
N ARG A 32 3.33 20.15 -9.14
CA ARG A 32 2.44 19.04 -9.48
C ARG A 32 3.00 18.22 -10.63
N HIS A 33 3.06 16.92 -10.43
CA HIS A 33 3.49 15.93 -11.40
C HIS A 33 2.85 14.57 -11.05
N GLY A 34 3.08 13.54 -11.86
CA GLY A 34 2.53 12.20 -11.62
C GLY A 34 3.55 11.10 -11.83
N HIS A 35 3.25 9.93 -11.28
CA HIS A 35 4.06 8.73 -11.40
C HIS A 35 3.22 7.51 -11.74
N ASN A 36 3.88 6.53 -12.34
CA ASN A 36 3.40 5.15 -12.37
C ASN A 36 3.87 4.48 -11.07
N TRP A 37 3.09 4.67 -10.02
CA TRP A 37 3.35 4.08 -8.72
C TRP A 37 3.18 2.57 -8.77
N HIS A 38 3.74 1.89 -7.77
CA HIS A 38 3.63 0.45 -7.64
C HIS A 38 3.45 0.05 -6.18
N ILE A 39 2.41 -0.75 -5.90
CA ILE A 39 2.23 -1.39 -4.59
C ILE A 39 2.70 -2.85 -4.65
N GLU A 40 3.45 -3.26 -3.63
CA GLU A 40 3.71 -4.66 -3.31
C GLU A 40 3.22 -4.92 -1.87
N ALA A 41 2.18 -5.74 -1.75
CA ALA A 41 1.51 -6.03 -0.48
C ALA A 41 1.71 -7.50 -0.11
N SER A 42 2.32 -7.75 1.04
CA SER A 42 2.66 -9.07 1.55
C SER A 42 1.87 -9.40 2.80
N PHE A 43 1.39 -10.65 2.87
CA PHE A 43 0.48 -11.14 3.90
C PHE A 43 0.89 -12.52 4.38
N GLU A 44 0.62 -12.82 5.64
CA GLU A 44 0.64 -14.18 6.17
C GLU A 44 -0.77 -14.77 6.07
N ILE A 45 -0.91 -15.92 5.42
CA ILE A 45 -2.18 -16.63 5.29
C ILE A 45 -2.06 -18.06 5.80
N GLN A 46 -3.16 -18.59 6.33
CA GLN A 46 -3.26 -20.00 6.73
C GLN A 46 -3.92 -20.85 5.64
N GLN A 47 -4.81 -20.27 4.83
CA GLN A 47 -5.55 -20.98 3.81
C GLN A 47 -5.50 -20.24 2.48
N LEU A 48 -5.32 -20.96 1.38
CA LEU A 48 -5.24 -20.35 0.04
C LEU A 48 -6.51 -19.60 -0.38
N LYS A 49 -7.67 -19.95 0.20
CA LYS A 49 -8.95 -19.29 -0.06
C LYS A 49 -8.96 -17.82 0.41
N ASP A 50 -8.11 -17.46 1.36
CA ASP A 50 -8.04 -16.10 1.91
C ASP A 50 -7.44 -15.11 0.90
N ARG A 51 -6.80 -15.63 -0.17
CA ARG A 51 -6.19 -14.81 -1.23
C ARG A 51 -7.20 -13.97 -2.00
N SER A 52 -8.42 -14.46 -2.22
CA SER A 52 -9.40 -13.71 -3.02
C SER A 52 -9.86 -12.45 -2.30
N THR A 53 -10.18 -12.54 -1.01
CA THR A 53 -10.57 -11.38 -0.20
C THR A 53 -9.43 -10.38 -0.05
N ILE A 54 -8.19 -10.86 0.11
CA ILE A 54 -7.00 -10.00 0.12
C ILE A 54 -6.87 -9.25 -1.20
N HIS A 55 -7.03 -9.95 -2.33
CA HIS A 55 -6.95 -9.34 -3.65
C HIS A 55 -8.02 -8.26 -3.84
N ASP A 56 -9.27 -8.53 -3.44
CA ASP A 56 -10.39 -7.60 -3.57
C ASP A 56 -10.18 -6.34 -2.70
N ASP A 57 -9.68 -6.50 -1.48
CA ASP A 57 -9.41 -5.37 -0.59
C ASP A 57 -8.20 -4.54 -1.07
N VAL A 58 -7.11 -5.17 -1.53
CA VAL A 58 -5.98 -4.46 -2.16
C VAL A 58 -6.45 -3.69 -3.40
N HIS A 59 -7.28 -4.31 -4.24
CA HIS A 59 -7.83 -3.65 -5.42
C HIS A 59 -8.73 -2.46 -5.04
N THR A 60 -9.54 -2.60 -3.99
CA THR A 60 -10.38 -1.51 -3.47
C THR A 60 -9.53 -0.34 -3.00
N TRP A 61 -8.41 -0.59 -2.30
CA TRP A 61 -7.47 0.47 -1.93
C TRP A 61 -6.84 1.12 -3.17
N ILE A 62 -6.40 0.33 -4.15
CA ILE A 62 -5.85 0.86 -5.41
C ILE A 62 -6.85 1.77 -6.11
N GLN A 63 -8.12 1.39 -6.22
CA GLN A 63 -9.17 2.22 -6.82
C GLN A 63 -9.37 3.57 -6.12
N SER A 64 -9.00 3.68 -4.83
CA SER A 64 -9.08 4.94 -4.10
C SER A 64 -7.95 5.93 -4.45
N VAL A 65 -6.85 5.44 -5.03
CA VAL A 65 -5.67 6.25 -5.37
C VAL A 65 -5.45 6.35 -6.88
N ASP A 66 -5.84 5.33 -7.65
CA ASP A 66 -5.62 5.25 -9.10
C ASP A 66 -6.40 6.33 -9.85
N TYR A 67 -5.72 7.01 -10.78
CA TYR A 67 -6.19 8.18 -11.51
C TYR A 67 -6.72 9.33 -10.64
N THR A 68 -6.19 9.48 -9.42
CA THR A 68 -6.53 10.58 -8.52
C THR A 68 -5.39 11.59 -8.32
N LEU A 69 -5.72 12.75 -7.77
CA LEU A 69 -4.75 13.64 -7.15
C LEU A 69 -4.59 13.22 -5.68
N LEU A 70 -3.42 12.67 -5.32
CA LEU A 70 -3.21 12.10 -3.99
C LEU A 70 -3.44 13.14 -2.90
N ASN A 71 -3.06 14.40 -3.11
CA ASN A 71 -3.25 15.49 -2.15
C ASN A 71 -4.72 15.70 -1.71
N ASP A 72 -5.71 15.26 -2.48
CA ASP A 72 -7.13 15.38 -2.15
C ASP A 72 -7.61 14.29 -1.15
N ALA A 73 -6.81 13.25 -0.92
CA ALA A 73 -7.16 12.19 0.04
C ALA A 73 -7.14 12.73 1.47
N THR A 74 -8.18 12.38 2.24
CA THR A 74 -8.34 12.84 3.63
C THR A 74 -7.18 12.44 4.54
N GLU A 75 -6.53 11.34 4.22
CA GLU A 75 -5.41 10.73 4.91
C GLU A 75 -4.12 11.56 4.82
N PHE A 76 -4.04 12.46 3.84
CA PHE A 76 -2.92 13.39 3.68
C PHE A 76 -3.28 14.83 4.08
N LYS A 77 -4.40 15.06 4.78
CA LYS A 77 -4.77 16.42 5.21
C LYS A 77 -3.65 17.05 6.06
N GLY A 78 -3.04 18.11 5.53
CA GLY A 78 -1.91 18.81 6.16
C GLY A 78 -0.57 18.08 6.07
N ARG A 79 -0.43 17.12 5.13
CA ARG A 79 0.78 16.32 4.91
C ARG A 79 1.04 16.18 3.41
N ASN A 80 2.31 16.07 3.03
CA ASN A 80 2.72 15.76 1.66
C ASN A 80 2.48 14.27 1.38
N PRO A 81 1.84 13.87 0.26
CA PRO A 81 1.58 12.46 -0.08
C PRO A 81 2.85 11.78 -0.59
N THR A 82 3.73 11.41 0.35
CA THR A 82 4.98 10.70 0.07
C THR A 82 4.78 9.18 0.01
N ALA A 83 5.74 8.46 -0.57
CA ALA A 83 5.73 6.99 -0.60
C ALA A 83 5.58 6.37 0.80
N GLU A 84 6.20 6.97 1.83
CA GLU A 84 6.07 6.56 3.23
C GLU A 84 4.62 6.62 3.69
N LEU A 85 3.93 7.74 3.43
CA LEU A 85 2.55 7.91 3.88
C LEU A 85 1.57 7.03 3.11
N LEU A 86 1.78 6.85 1.80
CA LEU A 86 1.00 5.89 1.02
C LEU A 86 1.18 4.46 1.57
N SER A 87 2.42 4.07 1.89
CA SER A 87 2.69 2.73 2.43
C SER A 87 2.05 2.52 3.81
N GLN A 88 2.06 3.56 4.65
CA GLN A 88 1.39 3.56 5.94
C GLN A 88 -0.13 3.45 5.77
N TRP A 89 -0.73 4.29 4.92
CA TRP A 89 -2.18 4.28 4.70
C TRP A 89 -2.68 2.94 4.16
N ALA A 90 -2.02 2.38 3.14
CA ALA A 90 -2.35 1.04 2.64
C ALA A 90 -2.26 -0.03 3.73
N CYS A 91 -1.22 0.02 4.57
CA CYS A 91 -1.04 -0.91 5.68
C CYS A 91 -2.18 -0.79 6.71
N GLU A 92 -2.47 0.43 7.16
CA GLU A 92 -3.55 0.71 8.11
C GLU A 92 -4.92 0.28 7.57
N TYR A 93 -5.19 0.59 6.29
CA TYR A 93 -6.38 0.14 5.60
C TYR A 93 -6.48 -1.39 5.63
N LEU A 94 -5.47 -2.13 5.18
CA LEU A 94 -5.49 -3.59 5.09
C LEU A 94 -5.55 -4.28 6.46
N LEU A 95 -4.88 -3.73 7.47
CA LEU A 95 -4.99 -4.20 8.86
C LEU A 95 -6.42 -4.00 9.39
N SER A 96 -7.07 -2.87 9.06
CA SER A 96 -8.45 -2.61 9.47
C SER A 96 -9.45 -3.57 8.83
N ARG A 97 -9.09 -4.23 7.71
CA ARG A 97 -9.86 -5.30 7.07
C ARG A 97 -9.65 -6.67 7.74
N GLY A 98 -8.76 -6.75 8.72
CA GLY A 98 -8.45 -7.98 9.46
C GLY A 98 -7.38 -8.86 8.82
N HIS A 99 -6.64 -8.36 7.83
CA HIS A 99 -5.57 -9.12 7.19
C HIS A 99 -4.30 -9.12 8.03
N CYS A 100 -3.56 -10.24 8.03
CA CYS A 100 -2.24 -10.31 8.65
C CYS A 100 -1.18 -9.78 7.66
N VAL A 101 -1.03 -8.45 7.63
CA VAL A 101 -0.05 -7.76 6.77
C VAL A 101 1.35 -7.97 7.33
N THR A 102 2.30 -8.37 6.48
CA THR A 102 3.72 -8.49 6.85
C THR A 102 4.56 -7.34 6.30
N GLU A 103 4.22 -6.83 5.12
CA GLU A 103 4.88 -5.67 4.52
C GLU A 103 3.98 -5.03 3.46
N ILE A 104 3.91 -3.70 3.46
CA ILE A 104 3.45 -2.93 2.30
C ILE A 104 4.62 -2.10 1.78
N ARG A 105 4.95 -2.23 0.50
CA ARG A 105 5.93 -1.39 -0.19
C ARG A 105 5.21 -0.55 -1.25
N ILE A 106 5.49 0.75 -1.25
CA ILE A 106 5.06 1.69 -2.29
C ILE A 106 6.30 2.21 -3.00
N GLN A 107 6.33 2.08 -4.32
CA GLN A 107 7.40 2.57 -5.18
C GLN A 107 6.86 3.71 -6.02
N GLU A 108 7.51 4.87 -5.95
CA GLU A 108 7.23 6.01 -6.81
C GLU A 108 8.05 5.89 -8.11
N LYS A 109 9.30 5.42 -7.97
CA LYS A 109 10.28 5.21 -9.05
C LYS A 109 11.05 3.92 -8.79
N ALA A 110 11.73 3.39 -9.80
CA ALA A 110 12.53 2.17 -9.67
C ALA A 110 13.57 2.22 -8.54
N ASN A 111 14.06 3.41 -8.19
CA ASN A 111 15.05 3.64 -7.13
C ASN A 111 14.50 4.40 -5.91
N TYR A 112 13.20 4.72 -5.87
CA TYR A 112 12.58 5.47 -4.77
C TYR A 112 11.30 4.79 -4.31
N TRP A 113 11.36 4.24 -3.09
CA TRP A 113 10.29 3.48 -2.48
C TRP A 113 10.34 3.59 -0.96
N ALA A 114 9.21 3.36 -0.33
CA ALA A 114 9.08 3.22 1.10
C ALA A 114 8.34 1.93 1.46
N ARG A 115 8.51 1.48 2.70
CA ARG A 115 7.79 0.31 3.21
C ARG A 115 7.24 0.56 4.61
N CYS A 116 6.06 0.01 4.87
CA CYS A 116 5.46 -0.11 6.18
C CYS A 116 5.47 -1.58 6.61
N ARG A 117 5.82 -1.82 7.87
CA ARG A 117 5.71 -3.12 8.54
C ARG A 117 5.02 -2.89 9.89
N PRO A 118 3.89 -3.54 10.16
CA PRO A 118 3.17 -3.39 11.41
C PRO A 118 3.87 -4.05 12.61
#